data_AF-A0A1I3VEE8-F1
#
_entry.id   AF-A0A1I3VEE8-F1
#
_cell.length_a   1.000
_cell.length_b   1.000
_cell.length_c   1.000
_cell.angle_alpha   90.00
_cell.angle_beta   90.00
_cell.angle_gamma   90.00
#
_symmetry.space_group_name_H-M   'P 1'
#
loop_
_entity.id
_entity.type
_entity.pdbx_description
1 polymer ?
#
loop_
_entity_poly.entity_id
_entity_poly.type
_entity_poly.pdbx_seq_one_letter_code
_entity_poly.pdbx_strand_id
1 'polypeptide(L)'
;MVGIKEIIDGLIETVKSVRTAAVLFFGGAALLLLNLFLIWPFSLVSPLYITLAAVAALYGLVVMLVDTARFGSRKTQDWYGNRRTETARKVEAKRFDDEAVANLATLDDIQKRQLLWILRRGSQRVDQPVTELRQKHIMRSVEASWKNVDVVAEPIWAMREELLEKYKRVPDESKFPTYRYF
;
A
#
# COMPACT_ATOMS: atom_id res chain seq x y z
N MET A 1 26.19 6.26 -18.31
CA MET A 1 26.27 5.57 -17.02
C MET A 1 25.12 4.58 -16.99
N VAL A 2 25.33 3.37 -17.51
CA VAL A 2 24.30 2.31 -17.51
C VAL A 2 24.12 1.89 -16.05
N GLY A 3 22.92 2.10 -15.53
CA GLY A 3 22.67 1.94 -14.10
C GLY A 3 22.79 0.47 -13.71
N ILE A 4 23.42 0.18 -12.57
CA ILE A 4 23.48 -1.15 -11.95
C ILE A 4 22.11 -1.84 -11.95
N LYS A 5 21.03 -1.06 -11.89
CA LYS A 5 19.63 -1.50 -12.00
C LYS A 5 19.29 -2.17 -13.35
N GLU A 6 19.72 -1.63 -14.48
CA GLU A 6 19.46 -2.21 -15.82
C GLU A 6 20.22 -3.53 -16.02
N ILE A 7 21.43 -3.64 -15.44
CA ILE A 7 22.21 -4.89 -15.45
C ILE A 7 21.51 -5.96 -14.61
N ILE A 8 21.01 -5.59 -13.43
CA ILE A 8 20.27 -6.50 -12.54
C ILE A 8 18.95 -6.95 -13.18
N ASP A 9 18.20 -6.02 -13.78
CA ASP A 9 16.92 -6.32 -14.44
C ASP A 9 17.13 -7.23 -15.67
N GLY A 10 18.16 -6.96 -16.48
CA GLY A 10 18.56 -7.80 -17.60
C GLY A 10 19.00 -9.21 -17.17
N LEU A 11 19.72 -9.34 -16.04
CA LEU A 11 20.14 -10.62 -15.48
C LEU A 11 18.93 -11.43 -14.96
N ILE A 12 17.96 -10.76 -14.35
CA ILE A 12 16.72 -11.38 -13.87
C ILE A 12 15.89 -11.89 -15.06
N GLU A 13 15.86 -11.16 -16.16
CA GLU A 13 15.13 -11.53 -17.37
C GLU A 13 15.79 -12.69 -18.14
N THR A 14 17.14 -12.74 -18.17
CA THR A 14 17.88 -13.90 -18.68
C THR A 14 17.66 -15.13 -17.79
N VAL A 15 17.70 -14.99 -16.47
CA VAL A 15 17.43 -16.11 -15.55
C VAL A 15 15.99 -16.62 -15.70
N LYS A 16 15.01 -15.73 -15.93
CA LYS A 16 13.62 -16.13 -16.20
C LYS A 16 13.46 -16.86 -17.54
N SER A 17 14.06 -16.35 -18.62
CA SER A 17 13.96 -16.98 -19.94
C SER A 17 14.68 -18.33 -19.99
N VAL A 18 15.87 -18.44 -19.39
CA VAL A 18 16.59 -19.71 -19.24
C VAL A 18 15.80 -20.69 -18.37
N ARG A 19 15.13 -20.23 -17.31
CA ARG A 19 14.26 -21.06 -16.46
C ARG A 19 13.04 -21.57 -17.20
N THR A 20 12.34 -20.73 -17.98
CA THR A 20 11.18 -21.17 -18.77
C THR A 20 11.61 -22.14 -19.87
N ALA A 21 12.73 -21.86 -20.55
CA ALA A 21 13.29 -22.78 -21.55
C ALA A 21 13.70 -24.11 -20.92
N ALA A 22 14.34 -24.10 -19.75
CA ALA A 22 14.72 -25.31 -19.03
C ALA A 22 13.49 -26.09 -18.54
N VAL A 23 12.48 -25.43 -17.96
CA VAL A 23 11.25 -26.11 -17.52
C VAL A 23 10.51 -26.73 -18.71
N LEU A 24 10.45 -26.05 -19.86
CA LEU A 24 9.85 -26.61 -21.07
C LEU A 24 10.68 -27.75 -21.68
N PHE A 25 12.01 -27.62 -21.71
CA PHE A 25 12.89 -28.68 -22.22
C PHE A 25 12.92 -29.91 -21.31
N PHE A 26 13.11 -29.73 -20.00
CA PHE A 26 13.17 -30.83 -19.04
C PHE A 26 11.79 -31.41 -18.73
N GLY A 27 10.75 -30.56 -18.63
CA GLY A 27 9.37 -31.03 -18.50
C GLY A 27 8.88 -31.75 -19.76
N GLY A 28 9.20 -31.21 -20.94
CA GLY A 28 8.93 -31.84 -22.23
C GLY A 28 9.68 -33.16 -22.39
N ALA A 29 10.98 -33.21 -22.06
CA ALA A 29 11.78 -34.43 -22.09
C ALA A 29 11.30 -35.46 -21.06
N ALA A 30 10.89 -35.05 -19.86
CA ALA A 30 10.32 -35.94 -18.86
C ALA A 30 8.97 -36.53 -19.29
N LEU A 31 8.11 -35.73 -19.93
CA LEU A 31 6.85 -36.21 -20.51
C LEU A 31 7.07 -37.16 -21.68
N LEU A 32 8.07 -36.88 -22.54
CA LEU A 32 8.44 -37.72 -23.66
C LEU A 32 9.05 -39.05 -23.18
N LEU A 33 9.88 -39.01 -22.14
CA LEU A 33 10.39 -40.21 -21.46
C LEU A 33 9.26 -40.99 -20.77
N LEU A 34 8.32 -40.34 -20.08
CA LEU A 34 7.17 -41.02 -19.46
C LEU A 34 6.20 -41.63 -20.49
N ASN A 35 6.05 -41.00 -21.65
CA ASN A 35 5.22 -41.51 -22.75
C ASN A 35 5.91 -42.67 -23.48
N LEU A 36 7.23 -42.59 -23.72
CA LEU A 36 8.00 -43.70 -24.31
C LEU A 36 8.17 -44.88 -23.35
N PHE A 37 8.25 -44.63 -22.03
CA PHE A 37 8.46 -45.64 -21.00
C PHE A 37 7.22 -45.82 -20.11
N LEU A 38 6.06 -46.14 -20.73
CA LEU A 38 4.89 -46.64 -20.01
C LEU A 38 5.35 -47.71 -18.99
N ILE A 39 5.14 -47.39 -17.72
CA ILE A 39 5.84 -47.96 -16.56
C ILE A 39 5.63 -49.49 -16.45
N TRP A 40 6.68 -50.29 -16.74
CA TRP A 40 7.02 -51.59 -16.12
C TRP A 40 8.42 -52.09 -16.54
N PRO A 41 9.16 -52.79 -15.64
CA PRO A 41 10.07 -52.23 -14.65
C PRO A 41 11.41 -51.74 -15.26
N PHE A 42 12.16 -50.95 -14.49
CA PHE A 42 13.51 -50.42 -14.78
C PHE A 42 14.61 -51.50 -14.95
N SER A 43 14.26 -52.74 -15.30
CA SER A 43 15.18 -53.86 -15.47
C SER A 43 15.69 -54.05 -16.92
N LEU A 44 15.06 -53.39 -17.91
CA LEU A 44 15.39 -53.55 -19.34
C LEU A 44 16.00 -52.30 -20.00
N VAL A 45 16.12 -51.20 -19.26
CA VAL A 45 16.63 -49.93 -19.80
C VAL A 45 18.13 -49.83 -19.49
N SER A 46 18.94 -49.47 -20.49
CA SER A 46 20.39 -49.31 -20.32
C SER A 46 20.70 -48.40 -19.11
N PRO A 47 21.65 -48.77 -18.23
CA PRO A 47 21.97 -48.05 -17.00
C PRO A 47 22.16 -46.54 -17.20
N LEU A 48 22.69 -46.15 -18.37
CA LEU A 48 22.92 -44.76 -18.76
C LEU A 48 21.64 -43.91 -18.71
N TYR A 49 20.51 -44.43 -19.19
CA TYR A 49 19.24 -43.69 -19.22
C TYR A 49 18.61 -43.57 -17.83
N ILE A 50 18.80 -44.57 -16.97
CA ILE A 50 18.36 -44.52 -15.57
C ILE A 50 19.15 -43.43 -14.82
N THR A 51 20.46 -43.35 -15.05
CA THR A 51 21.30 -42.29 -14.46
C THR A 51 20.88 -40.91 -14.95
N LEU A 52 20.62 -40.74 -16.27
CA LEU A 52 20.17 -39.47 -16.82
C LEU A 52 18.79 -39.05 -16.28
N ALA A 53 17.86 -39.99 -16.12
CA ALA A 53 16.55 -39.73 -15.53
C ALA A 53 16.66 -39.34 -14.05
N ALA A 54 17.53 -40.00 -13.28
CA ALA A 54 17.79 -39.67 -11.88
C ALA A 54 18.41 -38.27 -11.73
N VAL A 55 19.36 -37.92 -12.59
CA VAL A 55 19.97 -36.57 -12.61
C VAL A 55 18.94 -35.50 -12.98
N ALA A 56 18.08 -35.77 -13.97
CA ALA A 56 16.99 -34.86 -14.35
C ALA A 56 15.97 -34.67 -13.21
N ALA A 57 15.61 -35.74 -12.51
CA ALA A 57 14.71 -35.68 -11.36
C ALA A 57 15.32 -34.89 -10.19
N LEU A 58 16.60 -35.11 -9.87
CA LEU A 58 17.32 -34.34 -8.87
C LEU A 58 17.39 -32.85 -9.22
N TYR A 59 17.65 -32.52 -10.50
CA TYR A 59 17.66 -31.15 -10.97
C TYR A 59 16.28 -30.49 -10.85
N GLY A 60 15.20 -31.18 -11.26
CA GLY A 60 13.83 -30.70 -11.11
C GLY A 60 13.44 -30.44 -9.65
N LEU A 61 13.88 -31.32 -8.73
CA LEU A 61 13.65 -31.16 -7.29
C LEU A 61 14.38 -29.95 -6.72
N VAL A 62 15.63 -29.69 -7.15
CA VAL A 62 16.38 -28.50 -6.75
C VAL A 62 15.71 -27.21 -7.25
N VAL A 63 15.24 -27.19 -8.50
CA VAL A 63 14.51 -26.04 -9.06
C VAL A 63 13.22 -25.77 -8.27
N MET A 64 12.43 -26.82 -7.97
CA MET A 64 11.23 -26.70 -7.15
C MET A 64 11.52 -26.18 -5.74
N LEU A 65 12.60 -26.65 -5.10
CA LEU A 65 13.00 -26.18 -3.77
C LEU A 65 13.40 -24.71 -3.77
N VAL A 66 14.20 -24.27 -4.75
CA VAL A 66 14.61 -22.86 -4.90
C VAL A 66 13.39 -21.96 -5.15
N ASP A 67 12.44 -22.43 -5.96
CA ASP A 67 11.22 -21.69 -6.26
C ASP A 67 10.28 -21.58 -5.06
N THR A 68 10.14 -22.66 -4.30
CA THR A 68 9.34 -22.68 -3.06
C THR A 68 9.96 -21.76 -2.01
N ALA A 69 11.29 -21.78 -1.84
CA ALA A 69 12.00 -20.90 -0.93
C ALA A 69 11.85 -19.41 -1.32
N ARG A 70 11.94 -19.08 -2.61
CA ARG A 70 11.73 -17.72 -3.13
C ARG A 70 10.28 -17.25 -3.00
N PHE A 71 9.30 -18.14 -3.18
CA PHE A 71 7.90 -17.80 -3.00
C PHE A 71 7.58 -17.51 -1.53
N GLY A 72 8.11 -18.34 -0.61
CA GLY A 72 8.05 -18.10 0.83
C GLY A 72 8.67 -16.76 1.22
N SER A 73 9.88 -16.44 0.73
CA SER A 73 10.56 -15.19 1.09
C SER A 73 9.81 -13.94 0.62
N ARG A 74 9.25 -13.94 -0.61
CA ARG A 74 8.49 -12.81 -1.15
C ARG A 74 7.19 -12.57 -0.40
N LYS A 75 6.41 -13.63 -0.14
CA LYS A 75 5.16 -13.52 0.63
C LYS A 75 5.39 -12.99 2.04
N THR A 76 6.52 -13.35 2.64
CA THR A 76 6.90 -12.87 3.98
C THR A 76 7.32 -11.40 3.94
N GLN A 77 8.11 -10.98 2.95
CA GLN A 77 8.47 -9.58 2.75
C GLN A 77 7.25 -8.69 2.47
N ASP A 78 6.31 -9.15 1.64
CA ASP A 78 5.08 -8.42 1.33
C ASP A 78 4.19 -8.29 2.58
N TRP A 79 4.10 -9.33 3.41
CA TRP A 79 3.32 -9.29 4.65
C TRP A 79 3.90 -8.32 5.69
N TYR A 80 5.22 -8.37 5.93
CA TYR A 80 5.89 -7.43 6.84
C TYR A 80 5.91 -6.00 6.29
N GLY A 81 6.09 -5.83 4.97
CA GLY A 81 6.03 -4.52 4.30
C GLY A 81 4.66 -3.89 4.44
N ASN A 82 3.59 -4.63 4.11
CA ASN A 82 2.22 -4.15 4.24
C ASN A 82 1.88 -3.80 5.70
N ARG A 83 2.23 -4.65 6.67
CA ARG A 83 2.00 -4.33 8.09
C ARG A 83 2.76 -3.10 8.56
N ARG A 84 4.01 -2.90 8.13
CA ARG A 84 4.79 -1.70 8.47
C ARG A 84 4.15 -0.45 7.88
N THR A 85 3.72 -0.49 6.63
CA THR A 85 3.04 0.65 5.99
C THR A 85 1.70 0.97 6.65
N GLU A 86 0.91 -0.05 7.02
CA GLU A 86 -0.36 0.14 7.72
C GLU A 86 -0.14 0.72 9.13
N THR A 87 0.87 0.21 9.86
CA THR A 87 1.23 0.72 11.18
C THR A 87 1.73 2.16 11.09
N ALA A 88 2.57 2.49 10.10
CA ALA A 88 3.03 3.85 9.86
C ALA A 88 1.86 4.79 9.58
N ARG A 89 0.92 4.40 8.71
CA ARG A 89 -0.30 5.18 8.43
C ARG A 89 -1.16 5.41 9.67
N LYS A 90 -1.31 4.40 10.54
CA LYS A 90 -2.05 4.53 11.81
C LYS A 90 -1.37 5.48 12.78
N VAL A 91 -0.04 5.38 12.90
CA VAL A 91 0.75 6.29 13.75
C VAL A 91 0.68 7.72 13.25
N GLU A 92 0.80 7.91 11.93
CA GLU A 92 0.71 9.23 11.29
C GLU A 92 -0.68 9.83 11.44
N ALA A 93 -1.75 9.04 11.22
CA ALA A 93 -3.12 9.48 11.46
C ALA A 93 -3.34 9.90 12.93
N LYS A 94 -2.86 9.10 13.88
CA LYS A 94 -2.95 9.43 15.30
C LYS A 94 -2.19 10.71 15.64
N ARG A 95 -0.98 10.88 15.10
CA ARG A 95 -0.19 12.11 15.31
C ARG A 95 -0.91 13.33 14.75
N PHE A 96 -1.48 13.23 13.56
CA PHE A 96 -2.29 14.29 12.97
C PHE A 96 -3.49 14.64 13.86
N ASP A 97 -4.18 13.63 14.37
CA ASP A 97 -5.33 13.80 15.28
C ASP A 97 -4.92 14.48 16.60
N ASP A 98 -3.80 14.08 17.19
CA ASP A 98 -3.25 14.69 18.41
C ASP A 98 -2.84 16.16 18.17
N GLU A 99 -2.19 16.44 17.03
CA GLU A 99 -1.82 17.81 16.62
C GLU A 99 -3.06 18.68 16.36
N ALA A 100 -4.10 18.13 15.73
CA ALA A 100 -5.36 18.83 15.46
C ALA A 100 -6.01 19.32 16.77
N VAL A 101 -6.07 18.44 17.78
CA VAL A 101 -6.63 18.77 19.10
C VAL A 101 -5.78 19.82 19.81
N ALA A 102 -4.46 19.69 19.78
CA ALA A 102 -3.56 20.69 20.38
C ALA A 102 -3.71 22.06 19.72
N ASN A 103 -3.86 22.09 18.39
CA ASN A 103 -3.96 23.33 17.62
C ASN A 103 -5.29 24.07 17.80
N LEU A 104 -6.35 23.42 18.30
CA LEU A 104 -7.64 24.07 18.64
C LEU A 104 -7.44 25.28 19.56
N ALA A 105 -6.51 25.19 20.52
CA ALA A 105 -6.23 26.27 21.47
C ALA A 105 -5.54 27.47 20.81
N THR A 106 -4.88 27.25 19.66
CA THR A 106 -4.06 28.25 18.95
C THR A 106 -4.80 28.93 17.79
N LEU A 107 -6.10 28.69 17.68
CA LEU A 107 -6.90 29.25 16.58
C LEU A 107 -7.15 30.75 16.77
N ASP A 108 -6.90 31.49 15.71
CA ASP A 108 -7.26 32.91 15.62
C ASP A 108 -8.78 33.07 15.51
N ASP A 109 -9.30 34.27 15.76
CA ASP A 109 -10.75 34.51 15.78
C ASP A 109 -11.46 34.24 14.44
N ILE A 110 -10.75 34.41 13.32
CA ILE A 110 -11.28 34.05 11.99
C ILE A 110 -11.29 32.52 11.83
N GLN A 111 -10.22 31.84 12.21
CA GLN A 111 -10.11 30.37 12.12
C GLN A 111 -11.14 29.69 13.03
N LYS A 112 -11.35 30.21 14.25
CA LYS A 112 -12.42 29.75 15.15
C LYS A 112 -13.78 29.88 14.49
N ARG A 113 -14.06 31.03 13.85
CA ARG A 113 -15.32 31.25 13.12
C ARG A 113 -15.47 30.29 11.94
N GLN A 114 -14.41 30.07 11.16
CA GLN A 114 -14.41 29.09 10.06
C GLN A 114 -14.73 27.68 10.58
N LEU A 115 -14.06 27.24 11.64
CA LEU A 115 -14.30 25.93 12.24
C LEU A 115 -15.75 25.81 12.73
N LEU A 116 -16.25 26.80 13.48
CA LEU A 116 -17.62 26.78 13.99
C LEU A 116 -18.66 26.82 12.88
N TRP A 117 -18.42 27.57 11.82
CA TRP A 117 -19.28 27.58 10.63
C TRP A 117 -19.37 26.18 10.00
N ILE A 118 -18.25 25.47 9.89
CA ILE A 118 -18.20 24.10 9.35
C ILE A 118 -18.97 23.16 10.28
N LEU A 119 -18.70 23.22 11.59
CA LEU A 119 -19.37 22.38 12.59
C LEU A 119 -20.89 22.60 12.60
N ARG A 120 -21.36 23.85 12.49
CA ARG A 120 -22.79 24.19 12.47
C ARG A 120 -23.52 23.64 11.24
N ARG A 121 -22.87 23.59 10.08
CA ARG A 121 -23.46 23.01 8.85
C ARG A 121 -23.73 21.51 8.94
N GLY A 122 -23.20 20.80 9.93
CA GLY A 122 -23.50 19.39 10.17
C GLY A 122 -22.84 18.43 9.18
N SER A 123 -21.86 18.89 8.39
CA SER A 123 -21.06 18.05 7.51
C SER A 123 -19.58 18.09 7.93
N GLN A 124 -18.99 16.92 8.12
CA GLN A 124 -17.54 16.77 8.33
C GLN A 124 -16.73 17.10 7.08
N ARG A 125 -17.38 17.03 5.90
CA ARG A 125 -16.77 17.26 4.59
C ARG A 125 -17.21 18.60 4.02
N VAL A 126 -16.25 19.38 3.53
CA VAL A 126 -16.49 20.71 2.97
C VAL A 126 -15.89 20.78 1.57
N ASP A 127 -16.73 21.10 0.60
CA ASP A 127 -16.33 21.37 -0.79
C ASP A 127 -15.99 22.87 -0.95
N GLN A 128 -15.00 23.33 -0.18
CA GLN A 128 -14.54 24.72 -0.20
C GLN A 128 -13.04 24.74 0.14
N PRO A 129 -12.21 25.58 -0.50
CA PRO A 129 -10.80 25.69 -0.14
C PRO A 129 -10.67 26.33 1.25
N VAL A 130 -10.31 25.53 2.25
CA VAL A 130 -10.03 26.04 3.61
C VAL A 130 -8.54 25.89 3.90
N THR A 131 -7.76 26.90 3.53
CA THR A 131 -6.29 26.83 3.62
C THR A 131 -5.81 26.97 5.05
N GLU A 132 -6.46 27.80 5.86
CA GLU A 132 -5.97 28.17 7.19
C GLU A 132 -6.18 27.06 8.22
N LEU A 133 -7.35 26.41 8.21
CA LEU A 133 -7.58 25.23 9.07
C LEU A 133 -6.74 24.02 8.63
N ARG A 134 -6.35 23.95 7.35
CA ARG A 134 -5.44 22.93 6.83
C ARG A 134 -4.01 23.15 7.31
N GLN A 135 -3.52 24.40 7.29
CA GLN A 135 -2.21 24.77 7.84
C GLN A 135 -2.10 24.47 9.34
N LYS A 136 -3.22 24.52 10.07
CA LYS A 136 -3.30 24.16 11.49
C LYS A 136 -3.56 22.66 11.74
N HIS A 137 -3.49 21.81 10.72
CA HIS A 137 -3.78 20.37 10.80
C HIS A 137 -5.17 20.05 11.39
N ILE A 138 -6.13 20.97 11.32
CA ILE A 138 -7.51 20.73 11.75
C ILE A 138 -8.33 20.06 10.65
N MET A 139 -7.98 20.33 9.40
CA MET A 139 -8.59 19.73 8.23
C MET A 139 -7.53 19.05 7.37
N ARG A 140 -7.90 17.93 6.75
CA ARG A 140 -7.09 17.24 5.75
C ARG A 140 -7.79 17.28 4.40
N SER A 141 -7.02 17.49 3.33
CA SER A 141 -7.53 17.34 1.97
C SER A 141 -7.64 15.86 1.65
N VAL A 142 -8.82 15.43 1.21
CA VAL A 142 -9.03 14.09 0.67
C VAL A 142 -9.22 14.25 -0.83
N GLU A 143 -8.34 13.64 -1.63
CA GLU A 143 -8.51 13.59 -3.07
C GLU A 143 -9.76 12.78 -3.41
N ALA A 144 -10.82 13.48 -3.79
CA ALA A 144 -12.06 12.87 -4.25
C ALA A 144 -12.14 13.06 -5.75
N SER A 145 -11.41 12.24 -6.52
CA SER A 145 -11.39 12.01 -8.00
C SER A 145 -11.44 13.21 -8.97
N TRP A 146 -12.13 14.31 -8.66
CA TRP A 146 -12.32 15.52 -9.47
C TRP A 146 -12.38 16.79 -8.61
N LYS A 147 -12.46 16.68 -7.28
CA LYS A 147 -12.57 17.81 -6.34
C LYS A 147 -11.71 17.60 -5.10
N ASN A 148 -11.13 18.70 -4.61
CA ASN A 148 -10.47 18.75 -3.31
C ASN A 148 -11.55 18.91 -2.24
N VAL A 149 -11.84 17.84 -1.51
CA VAL A 149 -12.77 17.87 -0.39
C VAL A 149 -11.94 17.94 0.89
N ASP A 150 -12.15 18.98 1.68
CA ASP A 150 -11.51 19.11 2.98
C ASP A 150 -12.37 18.42 4.04
N VAL A 151 -11.73 17.61 4.89
CA VAL A 151 -12.39 16.84 5.94
C VAL A 151 -11.84 17.26 7.29
N VAL A 152 -12.73 17.62 8.21
CA VAL A 152 -12.38 17.93 9.61
C VAL A 152 -11.83 16.68 10.29
N ALA A 153 -10.75 16.84 11.06
CA ALA A 153 -10.16 15.76 11.85
C ALA A 153 -11.22 15.08 12.73
N GLU A 154 -11.17 13.74 12.79
CA GLU A 154 -12.15 12.93 13.51
C GLU A 154 -12.31 13.33 14.99
N PRO A 155 -11.25 13.55 15.79
CA PRO A 155 -11.42 13.93 17.19
C PRO A 155 -12.12 15.29 17.35
N ILE A 156 -11.86 16.24 16.45
CA ILE A 156 -12.52 17.55 16.47
C ILE A 156 -14.01 17.40 16.13
N TRP A 157 -14.32 16.53 15.17
CA TRP A 157 -15.70 16.21 14.82
C TRP A 157 -16.44 15.49 15.95
N ALA A 158 -15.80 14.56 16.65
CA ALA A 158 -16.36 13.89 17.82
C ALA A 158 -16.70 14.86 18.96
N MET A 159 -15.92 15.94 19.11
CA MET A 159 -16.15 17.02 20.09
C MET A 159 -17.08 18.13 19.58
N ARG A 160 -17.79 17.92 18.47
CA ARG A 160 -18.63 18.95 17.83
C ARG A 160 -19.57 19.67 18.81
N GLU A 161 -20.37 18.93 19.56
CA GLU A 161 -21.38 19.53 20.45
C GLU A 161 -20.72 20.34 21.59
N GLU A 162 -19.63 19.82 22.15
CA GLU A 162 -18.86 20.51 23.19
C GLU A 162 -18.27 21.82 22.66
N LEU A 163 -17.70 21.80 21.46
CA LEU A 163 -17.15 23.00 20.81
C LEU A 163 -18.24 24.01 20.49
N LEU A 164 -19.41 23.57 19.99
CA LEU A 164 -20.53 24.46 19.71
C LEU A 164 -21.08 25.12 20.97
N GLU A 165 -21.18 24.39 22.09
CA GLU A 165 -21.61 24.94 23.37
C GLU A 165 -20.56 25.90 23.96
N LYS A 166 -19.28 25.51 23.95
CA LYS A 166 -18.15 26.33 24.43
C LYS A 166 -18.07 27.67 23.71
N TYR A 167 -18.36 27.70 22.41
CA TYR A 167 -18.28 28.89 21.57
C TYR A 167 -19.64 29.45 21.15
N LYS A 168 -20.71 29.19 21.91
CA LYS A 168 -22.08 29.66 21.59
C LYS A 168 -22.21 31.18 21.40
N ARG A 169 -21.30 31.96 21.96
CA ARG A 169 -21.27 33.43 21.86
C ARG A 169 -20.75 33.94 20.50
N VAL A 170 -20.10 33.08 19.71
CA VAL A 170 -19.57 33.46 18.40
C VAL A 170 -20.75 33.56 17.41
N PRO A 171 -20.90 34.68 16.67
CA PRO A 171 -22.03 34.87 15.77
C PRO A 171 -22.17 33.75 14.74
N ASP A 172 -23.40 33.50 14.32
CA ASP A 172 -23.66 32.63 13.17
C ASP A 172 -23.63 33.41 11.87
N GLU A 173 -22.65 33.10 11.04
CA GLU A 173 -22.42 33.79 9.77
C GLU A 173 -23.05 32.98 8.63
N SER A 174 -23.89 33.63 7.82
CA SER A 174 -24.53 32.97 6.67
C SER A 174 -23.53 32.60 5.56
N LYS A 175 -22.40 33.31 5.51
CA LYS A 175 -21.31 33.11 4.53
C LYS A 175 -20.07 32.55 5.23
N PHE A 176 -19.22 31.87 4.46
CA PHE A 176 -17.96 31.35 4.99
C PHE A 176 -17.06 32.51 5.44
N PRO A 177 -16.55 32.51 6.68
CA PRO A 177 -15.68 33.57 7.16
C PRO A 177 -14.34 33.53 6.42
N THR A 178 -13.99 34.61 5.73
CA THR A 178 -12.69 34.76 5.03
C THR A 178 -11.96 35.98 5.58
N TYR A 179 -10.63 35.98 5.53
CA TYR A 179 -9.85 37.19 5.75
C TYR A 179 -10.33 38.27 4.76
N ARG A 180 -10.76 39.42 5.28
CA ARG A 180 -10.99 40.59 4.46
C ARG A 180 -9.61 41.15 4.12
N TYR A 181 -9.13 40.90 2.91
CA TYR A 181 -8.03 41.68 2.34
C TYR A 181 -8.57 43.12 2.18
N PHE A 182 -8.17 44.00 3.09
CA PHE A 182 -8.35 45.44 2.94
C PHE A 182 -7.18 46.00 2.14
#